data_AF-A0A9P1CI07-F1
#
_entry.id   AF-A0A9P1CI07-F1
#
_cell.length_a   1.000
_cell.length_b   1.000
_cell.length_c   1.000
_cell.angle_alpha   90.00
_cell.angle_beta   90.00
_cell.angle_gamma   90.00
#
_symmetry.space_group_name_H-M   'P 1'
#
loop_
_entity.id
_entity.type
_entity.pdbx_description
1 polymer ?
#
loop_
_entity_poly.entity_id
_entity_poly.type
_entity_poly.pdbx_seq_one_letter_code
_entity_poly.pdbx_strand_id
1 'polypeptide(L)'
;MELKIYLPSGRCATVTVKEDATVAEVLRKAQDAFGDGFVRLLSADGCSLDPQQPVELLQSGGSLTAVYVRLPKVAATTQAFAAWCEGEVVTTWGHPDAGGDSCWVTHRLVNVTQIAATRRAFAAVADGSVVTWGAASYGGDCSAVQDQLFQVQRIQAANSAFAALLKDGSVVCWGHPSHGGNASALSDRLRGVTALQATDGAFAARTAQGHVVTWGAATHGGDSGEVEEKLRKVTRHFDHFSESEVLEQFFG
;
A
#
# COMPACT_ATOMS: atom_id res chain seq x y z
N MET A 1 -22.35 -27.35 -14.24
CA MET A 1 -22.79 -27.17 -12.84
C MET A 1 -22.76 -25.70 -12.43
N GLU A 2 -23.78 -25.23 -11.71
CA GLU A 2 -23.77 -23.91 -11.07
C GLU A 2 -23.47 -24.07 -9.58
N LEU A 3 -22.54 -23.26 -9.07
CA LEU A 3 -22.13 -23.25 -7.66
C LEU A 3 -22.33 -21.85 -7.08
N LYS A 4 -22.96 -21.77 -5.91
CA LYS A 4 -23.05 -20.53 -5.14
C LYS A 4 -21.89 -20.46 -4.17
N ILE A 5 -21.15 -19.37 -4.26
CA ILE A 5 -19.99 -19.09 -3.43
C ILE A 5 -20.32 -17.90 -2.55
N TYR A 6 -20.09 -18.06 -1.26
CA TYR A 6 -20.36 -17.05 -0.26
C TYR A 6 -19.05 -16.57 0.34
N LEU A 7 -18.97 -15.26 0.56
CA LEU A 7 -17.93 -14.67 1.38
C LEU A 7 -18.44 -14.62 2.83
N PRO A 8 -17.54 -14.69 3.83
CA PRO A 8 -17.89 -14.47 5.24
C PRO A 8 -18.55 -13.11 5.49
N SER A 9 -18.34 -12.14 4.60
CA SER A 9 -19.02 -10.83 4.61
C SER A 9 -20.49 -10.86 4.20
N GLY A 10 -21.03 -12.02 3.78
CA GLY A 10 -22.40 -12.18 3.30
C GLY A 10 -22.60 -11.89 1.82
N ARG A 11 -21.57 -11.43 1.09
CA ARG A 11 -21.60 -11.33 -0.37
C ARG A 11 -21.69 -12.73 -0.98
N CYS A 12 -22.42 -12.87 -2.10
CA CYS A 12 -22.48 -14.12 -2.85
C CYS A 12 -22.26 -13.89 -4.35
N ALA A 13 -21.68 -14.89 -5.01
CA ALA A 13 -21.57 -14.95 -6.45
C ALA A 13 -21.94 -16.36 -6.92
N THR A 14 -22.54 -16.45 -8.10
CA THR A 14 -22.82 -17.73 -8.74
C THR A 14 -21.79 -17.94 -9.84
N VAL A 15 -21.13 -19.10 -9.82
CA VAL A 15 -20.10 -19.47 -10.77
C VAL A 15 -20.55 -20.71 -11.53
N THR A 16 -20.53 -20.63 -12.85
CA THR A 16 -20.84 -21.74 -13.75
C THR A 16 -19.54 -22.42 -14.18
N VAL A 17 -19.39 -23.71 -13.89
CA VAL A 17 -18.26 -24.55 -14.33
C VAL A 17 -18.76 -25.79 -15.05
N LYS A 18 -17.90 -26.41 -15.85
CA LYS A 18 -18.17 -27.74 -16.42
C LYS A 18 -18.19 -28.79 -15.30
N GLU A 19 -18.78 -29.94 -15.56
CA GLU A 19 -18.86 -31.02 -14.57
C GLU A 19 -17.49 -31.66 -14.30
N ASP A 20 -16.64 -31.74 -15.34
CA ASP A 20 -15.25 -32.22 -15.27
C ASP A 20 -14.26 -31.21 -14.68
N ALA A 21 -14.72 -30.05 -14.21
CA ALA A 21 -13.87 -29.02 -13.66
C ALA A 21 -13.26 -29.41 -12.30
N THR A 22 -12.15 -28.78 -11.96
CA THR A 22 -11.51 -28.92 -10.64
C THR A 22 -11.90 -27.80 -9.68
N VAL A 23 -11.72 -28.03 -8.39
CA VAL A 23 -11.90 -26.99 -7.36
C VAL A 23 -11.02 -25.76 -7.64
N ALA A 24 -9.82 -25.94 -8.21
CA ALA A 24 -8.95 -24.84 -8.62
C ALA A 24 -9.58 -23.92 -9.69
N GLU A 25 -10.31 -24.50 -10.65
CA GLU A 25 -11.01 -23.71 -11.67
C GLU A 25 -12.19 -22.94 -11.07
N VAL A 26 -12.92 -23.55 -10.13
CA VAL A 26 -13.97 -22.87 -9.36
C VAL A 26 -13.38 -21.71 -8.57
N LEU A 27 -12.27 -21.95 -7.86
CA LEU A 27 -11.55 -20.93 -7.10
C LEU A 27 -11.16 -19.75 -7.99
N ARG A 28 -10.55 -20.01 -9.16
CA ARG A 28 -10.15 -18.96 -10.11
C ARG A 28 -11.33 -18.13 -10.61
N LYS A 29 -12.40 -18.79 -11.08
CA LYS A 29 -13.60 -18.07 -11.55
C LYS A 29 -14.27 -17.27 -10.45
N ALA A 30 -14.23 -17.78 -9.23
CA ALA A 30 -14.79 -17.12 -8.09
C ALA A 30 -13.96 -15.88 -7.71
N GLN A 31 -12.62 -15.97 -7.74
CA GLN A 31 -11.73 -14.82 -7.59
C GLN A 31 -12.02 -13.74 -8.65
N ASP A 32 -12.18 -14.15 -9.91
CA ASP A 32 -12.56 -13.25 -11.01
C ASP A 32 -13.92 -12.58 -10.74
N ALA A 33 -14.91 -13.32 -10.24
CA ALA A 33 -16.25 -12.81 -9.96
C ALA A 33 -16.30 -11.84 -8.76
N PHE A 34 -15.48 -12.05 -7.73
CA PHE A 34 -15.43 -11.19 -6.56
C PHE A 34 -14.47 -10.00 -6.71
N GLY A 35 -13.53 -10.07 -7.65
CA GLY A 35 -12.45 -9.09 -7.80
C GLY A 35 -11.40 -9.15 -6.68
N ASP A 36 -11.44 -10.21 -5.86
CA ASP A 36 -10.66 -10.34 -4.63
C ASP A 36 -9.94 -11.71 -4.62
N GLY A 37 -8.67 -11.73 -4.23
CA GLY A 37 -7.88 -12.96 -4.12
C GLY A 37 -8.12 -13.70 -2.80
N PHE A 38 -8.94 -14.76 -2.80
CA PHE A 38 -9.07 -15.70 -1.67
C PHE A 38 -8.28 -16.97 -1.92
N VAL A 39 -7.89 -17.64 -0.83
CA VAL A 39 -6.87 -18.71 -0.88
C VAL A 39 -7.50 -20.08 -0.97
N ARG A 40 -8.69 -20.29 -0.41
CA ARG A 40 -9.33 -21.61 -0.34
C ARG A 40 -10.85 -21.53 -0.43
N LEU A 41 -11.45 -22.64 -0.86
CA LEU A 41 -12.88 -22.89 -0.78
C LEU A 41 -13.14 -23.94 0.31
N LEU A 42 -14.17 -23.69 1.12
CA LEU A 42 -14.70 -24.63 2.10
C LEU A 42 -16.02 -25.21 1.58
N SER A 43 -16.28 -26.48 1.89
CA SER A 43 -17.62 -27.07 1.77
C SER A 43 -18.61 -26.44 2.77
N ALA A 44 -19.89 -26.76 2.62
CA ALA A 44 -20.94 -26.32 3.56
C ALA A 44 -20.67 -26.77 5.02
N ASP A 45 -19.96 -27.88 5.19
CA ASP A 45 -19.58 -28.43 6.50
C ASP A 45 -18.29 -27.79 7.07
N GLY A 46 -17.72 -26.80 6.38
CA GLY A 46 -16.51 -26.09 6.80
C GLY A 46 -15.20 -26.82 6.49
N CYS A 47 -15.23 -27.92 5.73
CA CYS A 47 -14.04 -28.68 5.35
C CYS A 47 -13.30 -28.00 4.19
N SER A 48 -11.97 -27.91 4.28
CA SER A 48 -11.13 -27.42 3.18
C SER A 48 -11.19 -28.38 2.00
N LEU A 49 -11.44 -27.83 0.81
CA LEU A 49 -11.42 -28.59 -0.43
C LEU A 49 -10.01 -28.65 -1.01
N ASP A 50 -9.62 -29.81 -1.55
CA ASP A 50 -8.37 -29.96 -2.29
C ASP A 50 -8.53 -29.30 -3.68
N PRO A 51 -7.63 -28.38 -4.09
CA PRO A 51 -7.68 -27.73 -5.40
C PRO A 51 -7.70 -28.71 -6.59
N GLN A 52 -7.12 -29.90 -6.45
CA GLN A 52 -7.07 -30.93 -7.51
C GLN A 52 -8.29 -31.85 -7.53
N GLN A 53 -9.17 -31.74 -6.53
CA GLN A 53 -10.37 -32.57 -6.45
C GLN A 53 -11.34 -32.21 -7.58
N PRO A 54 -11.96 -33.20 -8.25
CA PRO A 54 -13.01 -32.95 -9.22
C PRO A 54 -14.27 -32.41 -8.53
N VAL A 55 -14.93 -31.46 -9.19
CA VAL A 55 -16.13 -30.77 -8.70
C VAL A 55 -17.33 -31.71 -8.58
N GLU A 56 -17.35 -32.84 -9.31
CA GLU A 56 -18.39 -33.88 -9.24
C GLU A 56 -18.57 -34.47 -7.82
N LEU A 57 -17.52 -34.43 -7.00
CA LEU A 57 -17.56 -34.88 -5.60
C LEU A 57 -18.22 -33.86 -4.66
N LEU A 58 -18.48 -32.64 -5.14
CA LEU A 58 -19.25 -31.63 -4.43
C LEU A 58 -20.72 -31.89 -4.74
N GLN A 59 -21.52 -32.23 -3.71
CA GLN A 59 -22.94 -32.49 -3.88
C GLN A 59 -23.63 -31.36 -4.66
N SER A 60 -24.44 -31.71 -5.67
CA SER A 60 -25.16 -30.74 -6.49
C SER A 60 -26.11 -29.90 -5.63
N GLY A 61 -25.84 -28.59 -5.57
CA GLY A 61 -26.55 -27.64 -4.70
C GLY A 61 -25.80 -27.23 -3.42
N GLY A 62 -24.60 -27.76 -3.19
CA GLY A 62 -23.74 -27.37 -2.08
C GLY A 62 -23.31 -25.89 -2.18
N SER A 63 -23.51 -25.15 -1.09
CA SER A 63 -22.98 -23.79 -0.95
C SER A 63 -21.51 -23.86 -0.53
N LEU A 64 -20.63 -23.18 -1.25
CA LEU A 64 -19.20 -23.10 -0.92
C LEU A 64 -18.92 -21.78 -0.19
N THR A 65 -18.05 -21.83 0.81
CA THR A 65 -17.58 -20.61 1.49
C THR A 65 -16.16 -20.31 1.06
N ALA A 66 -15.93 -19.15 0.46
CA ALA A 66 -14.59 -18.68 0.13
C ALA A 66 -13.91 -18.11 1.36
N VAL A 67 -12.72 -18.61 1.69
CA VAL A 67 -11.90 -18.10 2.80
C VAL A 67 -10.77 -17.24 2.24
N TYR A 68 -10.84 -15.95 2.54
CA TYR A 68 -9.71 -15.05 2.38
C TYR A 68 -8.71 -15.32 3.49
N VAL A 69 -7.45 -15.49 3.13
CA VAL A 69 -6.35 -15.14 4.04
C VAL A 69 -5.94 -13.74 3.61
N ARG A 70 -6.49 -12.70 4.26
CA ARG A 70 -5.90 -11.38 4.14
C ARG A 70 -4.51 -11.49 4.78
N LEU A 71 -3.47 -11.35 3.97
CA LEU A 71 -2.11 -11.47 4.47
C LEU A 71 -1.84 -10.31 5.42
N PRO A 72 -1.47 -10.59 6.68
CA PRO A 72 -1.11 -9.55 7.62
C PRO A 72 0.10 -8.79 7.08
N LYS A 73 -0.03 -7.47 7.05
CA LYS A 73 1.07 -6.56 6.73
C LYS A 73 1.74 -6.16 8.04
N VAL A 74 3.03 -5.89 7.97
CA VAL A 74 3.82 -5.43 9.11
C VAL A 74 4.64 -4.21 8.73
N ALA A 75 4.82 -3.31 9.69
CA ALA A 75 5.69 -2.17 9.62
C ALA A 75 6.54 -2.12 10.90
N ALA A 76 7.73 -1.55 10.82
CA ALA A 76 8.66 -1.51 11.93
C ALA A 76 9.28 -0.11 12.06
N THR A 77 9.34 0.39 13.28
CA THR A 77 10.28 1.43 13.66
C THR A 77 11.57 0.75 14.14
N THR A 78 12.52 1.53 14.67
CA THR A 78 13.75 0.95 15.24
C THR A 78 13.50 0.10 16.49
N GLN A 79 12.37 0.28 17.18
CA GLN A 79 12.10 -0.34 18.49
C GLN A 79 10.66 -0.82 18.67
N ALA A 80 9.81 -0.76 17.63
CA ALA A 80 8.42 -1.20 17.69
C ALA A 80 7.95 -1.78 16.36
N PHE A 81 6.88 -2.56 16.41
CA PHE A 81 6.20 -3.14 15.26
C PHE A 81 4.72 -2.79 15.28
N ALA A 82 4.14 -2.71 14.08
CA ALA A 82 2.71 -2.63 13.86
C ALA A 82 2.32 -3.71 12.86
N ALA A 83 1.29 -4.50 13.18
CA ALA A 83 0.67 -5.46 12.27
C ALA A 83 -0.77 -5.07 12.00
N TRP A 84 -1.21 -5.22 10.74
CA TRP A 84 -2.59 -4.95 10.35
C TRP A 84 -3.03 -5.84 9.19
N CYS A 85 -4.33 -6.10 9.15
CA CYS A 85 -5.04 -6.63 7.99
C CYS A 85 -6.10 -5.60 7.59
N GLU A 86 -6.38 -5.47 6.30
CA GLU A 86 -7.39 -4.52 5.82
C GLU A 86 -8.75 -4.80 6.48
N GLY A 87 -9.34 -3.80 7.14
CA GLY A 87 -10.61 -3.95 7.87
C GLY A 87 -10.52 -4.69 9.23
N GLU A 88 -9.32 -4.97 9.73
CA GLU A 88 -9.10 -5.52 11.07
C GLU A 88 -8.34 -4.53 11.98
N VAL A 89 -8.28 -4.86 13.27
CA VAL A 89 -7.61 -4.03 14.28
C VAL A 89 -6.10 -4.01 14.07
N VAL A 90 -5.51 -2.81 14.10
CA VAL A 90 -4.06 -2.64 14.14
C VAL A 90 -3.53 -3.07 15.50
N THR A 91 -2.56 -3.98 15.51
CA THR A 91 -1.88 -4.43 16.73
C THR A 91 -0.47 -3.87 16.75
N THR A 92 -0.07 -3.21 17.84
CA THR A 92 1.27 -2.66 18.03
C THR A 92 1.96 -3.29 19.22
N TRP A 93 3.28 -3.45 19.15
CA TRP A 93 4.11 -3.90 20.27
C TRP A 93 5.54 -3.34 20.18
N GLY A 94 6.25 -3.31 21.31
CA GLY A 94 7.61 -2.77 21.41
C GLY A 94 7.69 -1.53 22.33
N HIS A 95 8.70 -0.68 22.13
CA HIS A 95 8.92 0.49 22.96
C HIS A 95 7.77 1.52 22.79
N PRO A 96 7.09 1.97 23.87
CA PRO A 96 5.95 2.89 23.77
C PRO A 96 6.26 4.18 23.01
N ASP A 97 7.38 4.85 23.35
CA ASP A 97 7.78 6.09 22.68
C ASP A 97 8.18 5.93 21.20
N ALA A 98 8.43 4.69 20.76
CA ALA A 98 8.71 4.37 19.36
C ALA A 98 7.46 3.88 18.60
N GLY A 99 6.27 4.05 19.19
CA GLY A 99 4.99 3.64 18.62
C GLY A 99 4.54 2.21 18.95
N GLY A 100 5.16 1.58 19.96
CA GLY A 100 4.75 0.27 20.46
C GLY A 100 3.40 0.27 21.17
N ASP A 101 2.95 1.44 21.61
CA ASP A 101 1.62 1.67 22.17
C ASP A 101 0.81 2.60 21.25
N SER A 102 -0.35 2.11 20.80
CA SER A 102 -1.29 2.83 19.95
C SER A 102 -2.67 3.04 20.61
N CYS A 103 -2.83 2.74 21.91
CA CYS A 103 -4.13 2.71 22.58
C CYS A 103 -4.94 4.01 22.43
N TRP A 104 -4.27 5.16 22.42
CA TRP A 104 -4.88 6.49 22.26
C TRP A 104 -5.44 6.74 20.86
N VAL A 105 -4.96 6.02 19.85
CA VAL A 105 -5.36 6.19 18.45
C VAL A 105 -6.09 4.97 17.88
N THR A 106 -6.19 3.86 18.61
CA THR A 106 -6.83 2.62 18.15
C THR A 106 -8.23 2.84 17.58
N HIS A 107 -9.04 3.69 18.21
CA HIS A 107 -10.40 4.01 17.76
C HIS A 107 -10.45 4.75 16.40
N ARG A 108 -9.34 5.35 15.96
CA ARG A 108 -9.18 6.03 14.66
C ARG A 108 -8.54 5.13 13.60
N LEU A 109 -7.97 3.99 13.99
CA LEU A 109 -7.31 3.03 13.08
C LEU A 109 -8.35 2.10 12.44
N VAL A 110 -9.32 2.69 11.76
CA VAL A 110 -10.39 2.00 11.03
C VAL A 110 -10.07 1.93 9.55
N ASN A 111 -10.41 0.81 8.90
CA ASN A 111 -10.19 0.60 7.47
C ASN A 111 -8.76 0.94 7.02
N VAL A 112 -7.75 0.46 7.77
CA VAL A 112 -6.36 0.81 7.50
C VAL A 112 -5.87 0.14 6.21
N THR A 113 -5.45 0.95 5.25
CA THR A 113 -4.97 0.48 3.93
C THR A 113 -3.44 0.42 3.89
N GLN A 114 -2.77 1.32 4.60
CA GLN A 114 -1.31 1.43 4.67
C GLN A 114 -0.86 1.91 6.06
N ILE A 115 0.26 1.38 6.56
CA ILE A 115 1.04 1.97 7.65
C ILE A 115 2.47 2.19 7.14
N ALA A 116 3.01 3.38 7.35
CA ALA A 116 4.41 3.74 7.13
C ALA A 116 5.08 4.02 8.48
N ALA A 117 6.40 3.84 8.55
CA ALA A 117 7.17 3.98 9.79
C ALA A 117 8.42 4.84 9.57
N THR A 118 8.66 5.78 10.47
CA THR A 118 9.94 6.47 10.65
C THR A 118 10.77 5.71 11.69
N ARG A 119 11.89 6.28 12.18
CA ARG A 119 12.68 5.62 13.23
C ARG A 119 11.93 5.39 14.53
N ARG A 120 10.94 6.23 14.87
CA ARG A 120 10.24 6.21 16.17
C ARG A 120 8.75 6.58 16.09
N ALA A 121 8.17 6.67 14.90
CA ALA A 121 6.76 6.96 14.75
C ALA A 121 6.15 6.16 13.60
N PHE A 122 4.83 6.02 13.65
CA PHE A 122 4.04 5.43 12.58
C PHE A 122 3.01 6.44 12.06
N ALA A 123 2.64 6.26 10.80
CA ALA A 123 1.53 6.95 10.16
C ALA A 123 0.68 5.95 9.39
N ALA A 124 -0.61 5.87 9.70
CA ALA A 124 -1.57 5.01 9.04
C ALA A 124 -2.49 5.83 8.13
N VAL A 125 -2.79 5.30 6.95
CA VAL A 125 -3.93 5.73 6.14
C VAL A 125 -5.15 4.95 6.62
N ALA A 126 -6.07 5.63 7.29
CA ALA A 126 -7.28 5.09 7.91
C ALA A 126 -8.50 5.86 7.41
N ASP A 127 -9.43 5.15 6.77
CA ASP A 127 -10.65 5.71 6.16
C ASP A 127 -10.40 6.91 5.23
N GLY A 128 -9.27 6.89 4.52
CA GLY A 128 -8.84 7.96 3.61
C GLY A 128 -8.23 9.19 4.28
N SER A 129 -8.11 9.21 5.62
CA SER A 129 -7.37 10.20 6.39
C SER A 129 -6.06 9.62 6.94
N VAL A 130 -5.26 10.43 7.63
CA VAL A 130 -4.04 9.99 8.32
C VAL A 130 -4.21 10.02 9.84
N VAL A 131 -3.67 8.99 10.48
CA VAL A 131 -3.54 8.85 11.94
C VAL A 131 -2.09 8.56 12.26
N THR A 132 -1.49 9.33 13.17
CA THR A 132 -0.08 9.18 13.59
C THR A 132 0.03 8.82 15.07
N TRP A 133 1.10 8.10 15.42
CA TRP A 133 1.47 7.83 16.81
C TRP A 133 2.97 7.56 16.95
N GLY A 134 3.46 7.56 18.18
CA GLY A 134 4.90 7.50 18.50
C GLY A 134 5.50 8.90 18.74
N ALA A 135 6.83 9.02 18.64
CA ALA A 135 7.53 10.26 18.99
C ALA A 135 7.18 11.42 18.03
N ALA A 136 6.69 12.54 18.60
CA ALA A 136 6.30 13.73 17.84
C ALA A 136 7.46 14.32 16.99
N SER A 137 8.69 14.33 17.53
CA SER A 137 9.89 14.80 16.81
C SER A 137 10.27 13.94 15.60
N TYR A 138 9.69 12.74 15.47
CA TYR A 138 9.85 11.81 14.36
C TYR A 138 8.58 11.71 13.49
N GLY A 139 7.64 12.64 13.64
CA GLY A 139 6.39 12.68 12.86
C GLY A 139 5.21 11.94 13.50
N GLY A 140 5.29 11.59 14.79
CA GLY A 140 4.18 11.00 15.55
C GLY A 140 2.99 11.93 15.78
N ASP A 141 3.16 13.23 15.50
CA ASP A 141 2.10 14.24 15.55
C ASP A 141 1.96 14.92 14.17
N CYS A 142 0.76 14.82 13.59
CA CYS A 142 0.37 15.49 12.34
C CYS A 142 -0.72 16.55 12.54
N SER A 143 -1.04 16.93 13.79
CA SER A 143 -2.14 17.85 14.12
C SER A 143 -2.07 19.19 13.35
N ALA A 144 -0.86 19.73 13.16
CA ALA A 144 -0.63 20.97 12.42
C ALA A 144 -1.03 20.93 10.94
N VAL A 145 -1.16 19.74 10.35
CA VAL A 145 -1.54 19.54 8.94
C VAL A 145 -2.74 18.60 8.78
N GLN A 146 -3.42 18.25 9.89
CA GLN A 146 -4.51 17.27 9.91
C GLN A 146 -5.64 17.63 8.94
N ASP A 147 -5.98 18.92 8.83
CA ASP A 147 -7.04 19.42 7.95
C ASP A 147 -6.71 19.28 6.45
N GLN A 148 -5.44 19.04 6.12
CA GLN A 148 -4.98 18.80 4.75
C GLN A 148 -4.91 17.30 4.43
N LEU A 149 -4.93 16.42 5.43
CA LEU A 149 -4.67 14.97 5.27
C LEU A 149 -5.96 14.19 4.97
N PHE A 150 -6.67 14.58 3.92
CA PHE A 150 -7.87 13.90 3.42
C PHE A 150 -7.65 13.27 2.05
N GLN A 151 -8.37 12.19 1.76
CA GLN A 151 -8.23 11.43 0.52
C GLN A 151 -6.78 11.02 0.21
N VAL A 152 -6.05 10.56 1.23
CA VAL A 152 -4.65 10.13 1.07
C VAL A 152 -4.57 8.83 0.29
N GLN A 153 -3.71 8.79 -0.74
CA GLN A 153 -3.45 7.59 -1.55
C GLN A 153 -2.31 6.76 -0.98
N ARG A 154 -1.22 7.44 -0.56
CA ARG A 154 -0.02 6.79 -0.07
C ARG A 154 0.75 7.70 0.87
N ILE A 155 1.41 7.10 1.87
CA ILE A 155 2.39 7.76 2.73
C ILE A 155 3.79 7.21 2.42
N GLN A 156 4.79 8.07 2.39
CA GLN A 156 6.20 7.70 2.41
C GLN A 156 6.86 8.23 3.69
N ALA A 157 7.84 7.49 4.19
CA ALA A 157 8.57 7.85 5.40
C ALA A 157 10.06 8.01 5.09
N ALA A 158 10.62 9.11 5.57
CA ALA A 158 12.06 9.27 5.80
C ALA A 158 12.38 8.88 7.25
N ASN A 159 13.60 9.13 7.73
CA ASN A 159 14.05 8.77 9.07
C ASN A 159 13.23 9.40 10.20
N SER A 160 12.79 10.66 10.01
CA SER A 160 12.09 11.44 11.05
C SER A 160 10.95 12.30 10.47
N ALA A 161 10.54 12.05 9.23
CA ALA A 161 9.51 12.83 8.54
C ALA A 161 8.66 11.93 7.64
N PHE A 162 7.46 12.40 7.33
CA PHE A 162 6.55 11.74 6.41
C PHE A 162 6.10 12.70 5.31
N ALA A 163 5.72 12.12 4.18
CA ALA A 163 5.05 12.82 3.09
C ALA A 163 3.87 11.98 2.59
N ALA A 164 2.68 12.59 2.55
CA ALA A 164 1.46 12.00 2.02
C ALA A 164 1.21 12.50 0.59
N LEU A 165 0.90 11.58 -0.31
CA LEU A 165 0.37 11.87 -1.64
C LEU A 165 -1.14 11.74 -1.61
N LEU A 166 -1.84 12.82 -1.95
CA LEU A 166 -3.30 12.90 -1.96
C LEU A 166 -3.86 12.52 -3.34
N LYS A 167 -5.18 12.22 -3.40
CA LYS A 167 -5.86 11.87 -4.66
C LYS A 167 -5.83 12.96 -5.73
N ASP A 168 -5.73 14.22 -5.34
CA ASP A 168 -5.62 15.36 -6.26
C ASP A 168 -4.18 15.58 -6.78
N GLY A 169 -3.22 14.76 -6.32
CA GLY A 169 -1.81 14.87 -6.69
C GLY A 169 -1.05 15.94 -5.91
N SER A 170 -1.62 16.50 -4.85
CA SER A 170 -0.87 17.34 -3.90
C SER A 170 -0.07 16.50 -2.91
N VAL A 171 0.95 17.12 -2.30
CA VAL A 171 1.81 16.48 -1.30
C VAL A 171 1.77 17.29 0.00
N VAL A 172 1.52 16.60 1.11
CA VAL A 172 1.54 17.17 2.46
C VAL A 172 2.65 16.50 3.27
N CYS A 173 3.50 17.31 3.91
CA CYS A 173 4.64 16.81 4.70
C CYS A 173 4.49 17.18 6.17
N TRP A 174 5.03 16.33 7.05
CA TRP A 174 5.13 16.61 8.49
C TRP A 174 6.31 15.86 9.13
N GLY A 175 6.61 16.18 10.38
CA GLY A 175 7.76 15.67 11.12
C GLY A 175 8.97 16.61 11.04
N HIS A 176 10.18 16.07 11.17
CA HIS A 176 11.38 16.88 11.32
C HIS A 176 11.72 17.70 10.05
N PRO A 177 11.80 19.04 10.11
CA PRO A 177 12.02 19.88 8.93
C PRO A 177 13.29 19.54 8.14
N SER A 178 14.40 19.26 8.83
CA SER A 178 15.67 18.91 8.16
C SER A 178 15.63 17.57 7.41
N HIS A 179 14.65 16.71 7.69
CA HIS A 179 14.44 15.44 7.00
C HIS A 179 13.31 15.52 5.97
N GLY A 180 12.89 16.74 5.59
CA GLY A 180 11.82 16.96 4.61
C GLY A 180 10.42 17.03 5.19
N GLY A 181 10.27 17.19 6.51
CA GLY A 181 8.98 17.36 7.19
C GLY A 181 8.27 18.69 6.91
N ASN A 182 8.87 19.57 6.09
CA ASN A 182 8.23 20.78 5.59
C ASN A 182 8.61 21.01 4.12
N ALA A 183 7.62 21.11 3.24
CA ALA A 183 7.78 21.39 1.82
C ALA A 183 6.93 22.59 1.34
N SER A 184 6.51 23.48 2.25
CA SER A 184 5.62 24.60 1.91
C SER A 184 6.20 25.55 0.86
N ALA A 185 7.52 25.76 0.87
CA ALA A 185 8.26 26.54 -0.12
C ALA A 185 8.22 25.94 -1.54
N LEU A 186 7.80 24.69 -1.69
CA LEU A 186 7.73 23.95 -2.95
C LEU A 186 6.28 23.64 -3.37
N SER A 187 5.28 24.23 -2.69
CA SER A 187 3.85 24.00 -2.94
C SER A 187 3.43 24.21 -4.40
N ASP A 188 4.03 25.17 -5.11
CA ASP A 188 3.76 25.40 -6.53
C ASP A 188 4.36 24.33 -7.45
N ARG A 189 5.44 23.68 -7.02
CA ARG A 189 6.14 22.63 -7.77
C ARG A 189 5.60 21.23 -7.45
N LEU A 190 4.99 21.03 -6.29
CA LEU A 190 4.42 19.76 -5.81
C LEU A 190 2.93 19.63 -6.14
N ARG A 191 2.57 19.86 -7.41
CA ARG A 191 1.21 19.71 -7.94
C ARG A 191 1.17 18.62 -9.01
N GLY A 192 0.08 17.85 -9.05
CA GLY A 192 -0.07 16.76 -10.00
C GLY A 192 1.00 15.69 -9.84
N VAL A 193 1.44 15.43 -8.61
CA VAL A 193 2.40 14.37 -8.27
C VAL A 193 1.76 13.01 -8.52
N THR A 194 2.52 12.11 -9.16
CA THR A 194 2.08 10.75 -9.49
C THR A 194 2.93 9.67 -8.84
N ALA A 195 4.12 10.03 -8.36
CA ALA A 195 4.99 9.13 -7.62
C ALA A 195 5.75 9.90 -6.55
N LEU A 196 5.91 9.25 -5.39
CA LEU A 196 6.60 9.78 -4.23
C LEU A 196 7.52 8.70 -3.67
N GLN A 197 8.77 9.05 -3.41
CA GLN A 197 9.81 8.19 -2.83
C GLN A 197 10.58 8.95 -1.75
N ALA A 198 11.20 8.20 -0.84
CA ALA A 198 11.98 8.73 0.27
C ALA A 198 13.33 8.04 0.37
N THR A 199 14.31 8.78 0.87
CA THR A 199 15.59 8.27 1.39
C THR A 199 15.58 8.40 2.92
N ASP A 200 16.72 8.17 3.58
CA ASP A 200 16.82 8.37 5.03
C ASP A 200 16.53 9.84 5.41
N GLY A 201 16.89 10.84 4.60
CA GLY A 201 16.76 12.25 4.97
C GLY A 201 16.03 13.15 3.98
N ALA A 202 15.54 12.61 2.86
CA ALA A 202 14.98 13.40 1.78
C ALA A 202 13.83 12.69 1.08
N PHE A 203 13.12 13.44 0.23
CA PHE A 203 12.04 12.95 -0.60
C PHE A 203 12.25 13.38 -2.05
N ALA A 204 11.68 12.60 -2.96
CA ALA A 204 11.58 12.91 -4.37
C ALA A 204 10.16 12.65 -4.87
N ALA A 205 9.57 13.64 -5.55
CA ALA A 205 8.26 13.56 -6.17
C ALA A 205 8.40 13.68 -7.69
N ARG A 206 7.68 12.83 -8.44
CA ARG A 206 7.54 12.96 -9.89
C ARG A 206 6.14 13.47 -10.23
N THR A 207 6.06 14.56 -10.95
CA THR A 207 4.82 15.15 -11.46
C THR A 207 4.32 14.42 -12.71
N ALA A 208 3.04 14.58 -13.04
CA ALA A 208 2.43 14.08 -14.27
C ALA A 208 3.08 14.66 -15.54
N GLN A 209 3.74 15.81 -15.43
CA GLN A 209 4.49 16.45 -16.50
C GLN A 209 5.90 15.85 -16.70
N GLY A 210 6.31 14.89 -15.85
CA GLY A 210 7.63 14.27 -15.91
C GLY A 210 8.73 15.07 -15.20
N HIS A 211 8.39 16.13 -14.47
CA HIS A 211 9.32 16.86 -13.61
C HIS A 211 9.56 16.09 -12.31
N VAL A 212 10.81 16.00 -11.86
CA VAL A 212 11.17 15.54 -10.52
C VAL A 212 11.50 16.73 -9.61
N VAL A 213 10.94 16.72 -8.42
CA VAL A 213 11.17 17.72 -7.36
C VAL A 213 11.71 16.99 -6.15
N THR A 214 12.84 17.41 -5.61
CA THR A 214 13.44 16.87 -4.39
C THR A 214 13.41 17.89 -3.26
N TRP A 215 13.39 17.40 -2.02
CA TRP A 215 13.48 18.24 -0.81
C TRP A 215 13.96 17.42 0.39
N GLY A 216 14.34 18.11 1.47
CA GLY A 216 14.91 17.53 2.68
C GLY A 216 16.42 17.74 2.76
N ALA A 217 17.13 16.85 3.44
CA ALA A 217 18.57 17.00 3.66
C ALA A 217 19.35 16.88 2.33
N ALA A 218 20.13 17.90 1.98
CA ALA A 218 20.96 17.91 0.78
C ALA A 218 21.91 16.69 0.72
N THR A 219 22.53 16.35 1.85
CA THR A 219 23.42 15.18 2.00
C THR A 219 22.73 13.83 1.80
N HIS A 220 21.40 13.79 1.76
CA HIS A 220 20.59 12.59 1.58
C HIS A 220 19.77 12.63 0.27
N GLY A 221 20.12 13.52 -0.67
CA GLY A 221 19.46 13.65 -1.97
C GLY A 221 18.36 14.72 -2.04
N GLY A 222 18.24 15.58 -1.03
CA GLY A 222 17.27 16.67 -0.99
C GLY A 222 17.60 17.85 -1.90
N ASP A 223 18.81 17.92 -2.45
CA ASP A 223 19.24 18.92 -3.42
C ASP A 223 19.57 18.23 -4.75
N SER A 224 18.81 18.56 -5.79
CA SER A 224 19.01 18.06 -7.16
C SER A 224 19.37 19.17 -8.15
N GLY A 225 19.85 20.33 -7.70
CA GLY A 225 20.13 21.48 -8.55
C GLY A 225 21.11 21.15 -9.69
N GLU A 226 22.14 20.36 -9.42
CA GLU A 226 23.15 19.97 -10.43
C GLU A 226 22.59 19.15 -11.60
N VAL A 227 21.46 18.48 -11.40
CA VAL A 227 20.83 17.60 -12.40
C VAL A 227 19.42 18.05 -12.77
N GLU A 228 19.02 19.27 -12.40
CA GLU A 228 17.65 19.75 -12.58
C GLU A 228 17.18 19.65 -14.04
N GLU A 229 18.03 20.03 -14.99
CA GLU A 229 17.70 19.95 -16.43
C GLU A 229 17.43 18.51 -16.88
N LYS A 230 18.17 17.53 -16.35
CA LYS A 230 17.96 16.10 -16.64
C LYS A 230 16.66 15.58 -16.02
N LEU A 231 16.15 16.25 -14.99
CA LEU A 231 14.97 15.88 -14.22
C LEU A 231 13.68 16.55 -14.71
N ARG A 232 13.73 17.36 -15.78
CA ARG A 232 12.55 18.03 -16.36
C ARG A 232 11.76 17.20 -17.39
N LYS A 233 12.26 16.05 -17.85
CA LYS A 233 11.51 15.20 -18.79
C LYS A 233 11.80 13.72 -18.53
N VAL A 234 11.56 13.28 -17.30
CA VAL A 234 11.68 11.87 -16.94
C VAL A 234 10.42 11.13 -17.39
N THR A 235 10.34 10.81 -18.68
CA THR A 235 9.34 9.88 -19.21
C THR A 235 9.78 8.44 -18.94
N ARG A 236 8.82 7.53 -18.82
CA ARG A 236 9.14 6.09 -18.92
C ARG A 236 9.69 5.87 -20.33
N HIS A 237 11.00 5.76 -20.49
CA HIS A 237 11.56 5.04 -21.64
C HIS A 237 11.13 3.58 -21.46
N PHE A 238 9.98 3.22 -22.03
CA PHE A 238 9.86 1.87 -22.55
C PHE A 238 10.68 1.89 -23.83
N ASP A 239 11.98 1.69 -23.71
CA ASP A 239 12.73 1.19 -24.85
C ASP A 239 12.09 -0.17 -25.14
N HIS A 240 11.25 -0.20 -26.18
CA HIS A 240 11.07 -1.40 -26.97
C HIS A 240 12.48 -1.72 -27.49
N PHE A 241 13.24 -2.48 -26.72
CA PHE A 241 14.32 -3.26 -27.30
C PHE A 241 13.65 -4.20 -28.29
N SER A 242 13.62 -3.81 -29.57
CA SER A 242 13.39 -4.78 -30.63
C SER A 242 14.50 -5.81 -30.52
N GLU A 243 14.16 -7.10 -30.51
CA GLU A 243 15.11 -8.23 -30.45
C GLU A 243 16.26 -8.12 -31.46
N SER A 244 16.12 -7.32 -32.52
CA SER A 244 17.15 -7.05 -33.51
C SER A 244 18.37 -6.28 -32.99
N GLU A 245 18.26 -5.43 -31.97
CA GLU A 245 19.39 -4.62 -31.49
C GLU A 245 20.29 -5.35 -30.48
N VAL A 246 19.82 -6.45 -29.88
CA VAL A 246 20.61 -7.27 -28.95
C VAL A 246 21.61 -8.16 -29.71
N LEU A 247 21.35 -8.50 -30.97
CA LEU A 247 22.21 -9.41 -31.74
C LEU A 247 23.43 -8.75 -32.39
N GLU A 248 23.41 -7.44 -32.65
CA GLU A 248 24.59 -6.75 -33.24
C GLU A 248 25.71 -6.48 -32.22
N GLN A 249 25.45 -6.50 -30.92
CA GLN A 249 26.49 -6.29 -29.90
C GLN A 249 27.22 -7.57 -29.45
N PHE A 250 26.77 -8.76 -29.87
CA PHE A 250 27.43 -10.03 -29.54
C PHE A 250 28.13 -10.72 -30.72
N PHE A 251 27.97 -10.21 -31.95
CA PHE A 251 28.60 -10.80 -33.15
C PHE A 251 29.28 -9.79 -34.10
N GLY A 252 29.59 -8.58 -33.61
CA GLY A 252 30.45 -7.59 -34.31
C GLY A 252 31.92 -7.71 -33.93
#